data_AF-A0A0J1HIS7-F1
#
_entry.id   AF-A0A0J1HIS7-F1
#
_cell.length_a   1.000
_cell.length_b   1.000
_cell.length_c   1.000
_cell.angle_alpha   90.00
_cell.angle_beta   90.00
_cell.angle_gamma   90.00
#
_symmetry.space_group_name_H-M   'P 1'
#
loop_
_entity.id
_entity.type
_entity.pdbx_description
1 polymer ?
#
loop_
_entity_poly.entity_id
_entity_poly.type
_entity_poly.pdbx_seq_one_letter_code
_entity_poly.pdbx_strand_id
1 'polypeptide(L)'
;MKKNFILSLFIGTLSFASYGSDMIDSMVEFTVNQMKRDGEFSNLANVSGLSEQRLEKAFRQSLSTCLNQEPKDDDNFIEHCINEQLSQSLSVTTTQLDRWIAQLDQTLTPLEQLEREIAMLEDQIYLIESKDELTKAEEDHLAMLNNDRLKLLAQQVKLQVKEADQMMADIQKISSQSK
;
A
#
# COMPACT_ATOMS: atom_id res chain seq x y z
N MET A 1 7.04 10.96 -10.80
CA MET A 1 5.66 10.51 -11.03
C MET A 1 5.53 9.15 -10.35
N LYS A 2 5.01 9.11 -9.12
CA LYS A 2 4.58 7.83 -8.52
C LYS A 2 3.35 7.41 -9.32
N LYS A 3 3.50 6.46 -10.24
CA LYS A 3 2.36 5.87 -10.97
C LYS A 3 1.72 4.88 -10.00
N ASN A 4 0.50 5.15 -9.55
CA ASN A 4 -0.51 4.22 -9.04
C ASN A 4 -0.01 2.79 -8.78
N PHE A 5 0.81 2.61 -7.74
CA PHE A 5 1.44 1.32 -7.43
C PHE A 5 0.40 0.30 -6.97
N ILE A 6 -0.68 0.79 -6.34
CA ILE A 6 -1.81 0.01 -5.81
C ILE A 6 -2.54 -0.76 -6.92
N LEU A 7 -2.60 -0.22 -8.15
CA LEU A 7 -3.23 -0.89 -9.28
C LEU A 7 -2.25 -1.61 -10.21
N SER A 8 -1.00 -1.13 -10.28
CA SER A 8 0.00 -1.64 -11.23
C SER A 8 0.43 -3.08 -10.95
N LEU A 9 0.34 -3.55 -9.70
CA LEU A 9 0.65 -4.94 -9.33
C LEU A 9 -0.46 -5.94 -9.70
N PHE A 10 -1.70 -5.49 -9.94
CA PHE A 10 -2.81 -6.37 -10.29
C PHE A 10 -3.03 -6.52 -11.80
N ILE A 11 -2.75 -5.49 -12.59
CA ILE A 11 -3.20 -5.45 -13.98
C ILE A 11 -2.24 -6.20 -14.92
N GLY A 12 -0.99 -6.42 -14.53
CA GLY A 12 0.04 -6.98 -15.42
C GLY A 12 -0.05 -8.47 -15.76
N THR A 13 -0.89 -9.26 -15.10
CA THR A 13 -0.90 -10.74 -15.29
C THR A 13 -2.29 -11.36 -15.45
N LEU A 14 -3.36 -10.58 -15.34
CA LEU A 14 -4.71 -11.12 -15.41
C LEU A 14 -5.20 -11.08 -16.86
N SER A 15 -4.95 -12.17 -17.59
CA SER A 15 -5.68 -12.46 -18.83
C SER A 15 -7.09 -12.93 -18.42
N PHE A 16 -8.07 -12.04 -18.49
CA PHE A 16 -9.43 -12.26 -17.98
C PHE A 16 -10.30 -13.06 -18.99
N ALA A 17 -10.40 -14.38 -18.79
CA ALA A 17 -11.63 -15.10 -19.11
C ALA A 17 -12.60 -14.94 -17.92
N SER A 18 -13.92 -14.85 -18.16
CA SER A 18 -14.95 -14.62 -17.14
C SER A 18 -14.67 -15.40 -15.83
N TYR A 19 -14.28 -14.70 -14.78
CA TYR A 19 -14.00 -15.34 -13.50
C TYR A 19 -15.31 -15.74 -12.82
N GLY A 20 -15.33 -16.93 -12.21
CA GLY A 20 -16.45 -17.33 -11.36
C GLY A 20 -16.59 -16.39 -10.15
N SER A 21 -17.79 -16.30 -9.58
CA SER A 21 -18.09 -15.45 -8.41
C SER A 21 -17.07 -15.61 -7.27
N ASP A 22 -16.64 -16.85 -7.03
CA ASP A 22 -15.73 -17.20 -5.92
C ASP A 22 -14.33 -16.62 -6.13
N MET A 23 -13.88 -16.51 -7.40
CA MET A 23 -12.60 -15.90 -7.73
C MET A 23 -12.67 -14.37 -7.60
N ILE A 24 -13.79 -13.75 -7.97
CA ILE A 24 -14.00 -12.31 -7.80
C ILE A 24 -13.98 -11.95 -6.31
N ASP A 25 -14.69 -12.71 -5.46
CA ASP A 25 -14.72 -12.47 -4.02
C ASP A 25 -13.32 -12.61 -3.39
N SER A 26 -12.57 -13.62 -3.84
CA SER A 26 -11.17 -13.84 -3.48
C SER A 26 -10.27 -12.65 -3.84
N MET A 27 -10.42 -12.12 -5.06
CA MET A 27 -9.66 -10.94 -5.52
C MET A 27 -10.02 -9.69 -4.71
N VAL A 28 -11.32 -9.46 -4.46
CA VAL A 28 -11.79 -8.34 -3.65
C VAL A 28 -11.20 -8.42 -2.24
N GLU A 29 -11.22 -9.60 -1.63
CA GLU A 29 -10.67 -9.80 -0.29
C GLU A 29 -9.17 -9.55 -0.24
N PHE A 30 -8.42 -10.09 -1.20
CA PHE A 30 -6.98 -9.89 -1.32
C PHE A 30 -6.63 -8.40 -1.45
N THR A 31 -7.27 -7.67 -2.38
CA THR A 31 -7.01 -6.24 -2.60
C THR A 31 -7.35 -5.40 -1.37
N VAL A 32 -8.47 -5.69 -0.70
CA VAL A 32 -8.86 -4.94 0.51
C VAL A 32 -7.91 -5.23 1.67
N ASN A 33 -7.47 -6.48 1.83
CA ASN A 33 -6.48 -6.83 2.84
C ASN A 33 -5.15 -6.12 2.58
N GLN A 34 -4.73 -6.00 1.32
CA GLN A 34 -3.56 -5.23 0.95
C GLN A 34 -3.70 -3.74 1.31
N MET A 35 -4.78 -3.08 0.89
CA MET A 35 -5.04 -1.67 1.23
C MET A 35 -5.07 -1.41 2.75
N LYS A 36 -5.57 -2.37 3.55
CA LYS A 36 -5.51 -2.28 5.02
C LYS A 36 -4.09 -2.32 5.55
N ARG A 37 -3.24 -3.22 5.02
CA ARG A 37 -1.84 -3.36 5.44
C ARG A 37 -1.04 -2.10 5.12
N ASP A 38 -1.29 -1.55 3.94
CA ASP A 38 -0.61 -0.36 3.43
C ASP A 38 -1.10 0.93 4.13
N GLY A 39 -2.16 0.82 4.95
CA GLY A 39 -2.73 1.95 5.69
C GLY A 39 -3.61 2.86 4.83
N GLU A 40 -3.95 2.45 3.61
CA GLU A 40 -4.66 3.27 2.61
C GLU A 40 -6.02 3.75 3.13
N PHE A 41 -6.79 2.88 3.80
CA PHE A 41 -8.08 3.29 4.35
C PHE A 41 -7.94 4.31 5.48
N SER A 42 -6.90 4.21 6.30
CA SER A 42 -6.62 5.16 7.38
C SER A 42 -6.16 6.50 6.82
N ASN A 43 -5.25 6.48 5.85
CA ASN A 43 -4.81 7.68 5.15
C ASN A 43 -5.97 8.37 4.43
N LEU A 44 -6.80 7.60 3.72
CA LEU A 44 -7.97 8.11 3.04
C LEU A 44 -9.02 8.66 4.03
N ALA A 45 -9.19 8.03 5.19
CA ALA A 45 -10.04 8.53 6.27
C ALA A 45 -9.56 9.90 6.78
N ASN A 46 -8.25 10.07 6.95
CA ASN A 46 -7.65 11.32 7.40
C ASN A 46 -7.88 12.49 6.43
N VAL A 47 -7.76 12.26 5.12
CA VAL A 47 -7.94 13.32 4.11
C VAL A 47 -9.41 13.56 3.73
N SER A 48 -10.26 12.54 3.85
CA SER A 48 -11.68 12.62 3.50
C SER A 48 -12.59 13.03 4.65
N GLY A 49 -12.16 12.81 5.89
CA GLY A 49 -13.01 12.91 7.09
C GLY A 49 -14.05 11.80 7.21
N LEU A 50 -13.98 10.76 6.36
CA LEU A 50 -14.85 9.59 6.43
C LEU A 50 -14.24 8.51 7.34
N SER A 51 -15.08 7.62 7.89
CA SER A 51 -14.57 6.49 8.66
C SER A 51 -13.95 5.43 7.76
N GLU A 52 -12.89 4.78 8.25
CA GLU A 52 -12.23 3.65 7.55
C GLU A 52 -13.23 2.56 7.15
N GLN A 53 -14.18 2.23 8.05
CA GLN A 53 -15.22 1.24 7.78
C GLN A 53 -16.12 1.62 6.59
N ARG A 54 -16.46 2.91 6.46
CA ARG A 54 -17.27 3.40 5.32
C ARG A 54 -16.47 3.30 4.03
N LEU A 55 -15.20 3.68 4.05
CA LEU A 55 -14.30 3.62 2.91
C LEU A 55 -14.06 2.18 2.45
N GLU A 56 -13.77 1.27 3.39
CA GLU A 56 -13.58 -0.16 3.10
C GLU A 56 -14.84 -0.76 2.46
N LYS A 57 -16.01 -0.50 3.05
CA LYS A 57 -17.27 -1.03 2.53
C LYS A 57 -17.55 -0.54 1.10
N ALA A 58 -17.39 0.77 0.88
CA ALA A 58 -17.59 1.35 -0.45
C ALA A 58 -16.60 0.75 -1.46
N PHE A 59 -15.32 0.68 -1.12
CA PHE A 59 -14.29 0.10 -1.98
C PHE A 59 -14.57 -1.37 -2.33
N ARG A 60 -14.93 -2.20 -1.35
CA ARG A 60 -15.34 -3.61 -1.59
C ARG A 60 -16.46 -3.71 -2.62
N GLN A 61 -17.51 -2.89 -2.46
CA GLN A 61 -18.67 -2.89 -3.35
C GLN A 61 -18.30 -2.41 -4.75
N SER A 62 -17.51 -1.34 -4.85
CA SER A 62 -17.04 -0.80 -6.13
C SER A 62 -16.15 -1.80 -6.88
N LEU A 63 -15.16 -2.40 -6.20
CA LEU A 63 -14.26 -3.37 -6.80
C LEU A 63 -15.01 -4.63 -7.26
N SER A 64 -15.90 -5.18 -6.43
CA SER A 64 -16.74 -6.33 -6.81
C SER A 64 -17.61 -6.00 -8.04
N THR A 65 -18.21 -4.81 -8.07
CA THR A 65 -19.03 -4.36 -9.20
C THR A 65 -18.20 -4.27 -10.48
N CYS A 66 -17.00 -3.70 -10.40
CA CYS A 66 -16.13 -3.52 -11.56
C CYS A 66 -15.53 -4.82 -12.09
N LEU A 67 -15.17 -5.76 -11.20
CA LEU A 67 -14.66 -7.08 -11.59
C LEU A 67 -15.76 -7.97 -12.21
N ASN A 68 -17.03 -7.72 -11.90
CA ASN A 68 -18.17 -8.41 -12.52
C ASN A 68 -18.57 -7.83 -13.89
N GLN A 69 -18.02 -6.69 -14.30
CA GLN A 69 -18.29 -6.12 -15.62
C GLN A 69 -17.42 -6.79 -16.69
N GLU A 70 -17.97 -6.97 -17.88
CA GLU A 70 -17.18 -7.44 -19.03
C GLU A 70 -16.03 -6.47 -19.31
N PRO A 71 -14.78 -6.97 -19.44
CA PRO A 71 -13.64 -6.12 -19.75
C PRO A 71 -13.89 -5.37 -21.06
N LYS A 72 -13.69 -4.05 -21.03
CA LYS A 72 -13.65 -3.25 -22.26
C LYS A 72 -12.22 -3.22 -22.78
N ASP A 73 -12.07 -2.96 -24.07
CA ASP A 73 -10.78 -2.79 -24.76
C ASP A 73 -10.13 -1.44 -24.35
N ASP A 74 -9.87 -1.30 -23.06
CA ASP A 74 -9.26 -0.15 -22.40
C ASP A 74 -8.41 -0.66 -21.23
N ASP A 75 -7.09 -0.47 -21.35
CA ASP A 75 -6.10 -0.89 -20.36
C ASP A 75 -6.35 -0.32 -18.95
N ASN A 76 -7.11 0.78 -18.84
CA ASN A 76 -7.44 1.43 -17.58
C ASN A 76 -8.93 1.27 -17.18
N PHE A 77 -9.67 0.36 -17.82
CA PHE A 77 -11.10 0.18 -17.59
C PHE A 77 -11.43 -0.04 -16.11
N ILE A 78 -10.71 -0.94 -15.46
CA ILE A 78 -10.95 -1.28 -14.04
C ILE A 78 -10.68 -0.08 -13.13
N GLU A 79 -9.62 0.69 -13.39
CA GLU A 79 -9.31 1.90 -12.62
C GLU A 79 -10.43 2.93 -12.72
N HIS A 80 -10.86 3.24 -13.95
CA HIS A 80 -11.92 4.21 -14.20
C HIS A 80 -13.24 3.74 -13.58
N CYS A 81 -13.58 2.46 -13.72
CA CYS A 81 -14.77 1.89 -13.11
C CYS A 81 -14.72 2.03 -11.58
N ILE A 82 -13.59 1.69 -10.93
CA ILE A 82 -13.47 1.78 -9.48
C ILE A 82 -13.66 3.22 -9.02
N ASN A 83 -13.01 4.20 -9.67
CA ASN A 83 -13.14 5.60 -9.31
C ASN A 83 -14.58 6.10 -9.46
N GLU A 84 -15.25 5.72 -10.55
CA GLU A 84 -16.65 6.07 -10.77
C GLU A 84 -17.56 5.45 -9.69
N GLN A 85 -17.48 4.12 -9.49
CA GLN A 85 -18.31 3.40 -8.52
C GLN A 85 -18.04 3.84 -7.08
N LEU A 86 -16.79 4.17 -6.75
CA LEU A 86 -16.40 4.62 -5.43
C LEU A 86 -16.94 6.02 -5.15
N SER A 87 -16.85 6.94 -6.11
CA SER A 87 -17.42 8.27 -5.99
C SER A 87 -18.94 8.23 -5.75
N GLN A 88 -19.64 7.36 -6.49
CA GLN A 88 -21.08 7.13 -6.32
C GLN A 88 -21.40 6.52 -4.94
N SER A 89 -20.69 5.47 -4.54
CA SER A 89 -20.87 4.78 -3.26
C SER A 89 -20.61 5.68 -2.06
N LEU A 90 -19.67 6.61 -2.18
CA LEU A 90 -19.35 7.60 -1.15
C LEU A 90 -20.22 8.85 -1.22
N SER A 91 -21.02 9.01 -2.29
CA SER A 91 -21.84 10.20 -2.58
C SER A 91 -21.00 11.47 -2.66
N VAL A 92 -19.86 11.39 -3.36
CA VAL A 92 -18.96 12.51 -3.62
C VAL A 92 -18.77 12.70 -5.13
N THR A 93 -18.28 13.87 -5.52
CA THR A 93 -17.89 14.09 -6.92
C THR A 93 -16.58 13.36 -7.23
N THR A 94 -16.38 12.94 -8.48
CA THR A 94 -15.10 12.38 -8.94
C THR A 94 -13.95 13.33 -8.67
N THR A 95 -14.12 14.63 -8.93
CA THR A 95 -13.13 15.67 -8.62
C THR A 95 -12.74 15.74 -7.13
N GLN A 96 -13.68 15.47 -6.22
CA GLN A 96 -13.39 15.41 -4.80
C GLN A 96 -12.60 14.16 -4.44
N LEU A 97 -12.96 13.01 -5.00
CA LEU A 97 -12.24 11.76 -4.84
C LEU A 97 -10.80 11.88 -5.39
N ASP A 98 -10.63 12.42 -6.59
CA ASP A 98 -9.32 12.65 -7.22
C ASP A 98 -8.42 13.53 -6.35
N ARG A 99 -9.00 14.55 -5.69
CA ARG A 99 -8.27 15.41 -4.76
C ARG A 99 -7.77 14.64 -3.55
N TRP A 100 -8.57 13.72 -3.00
CA TRP A 100 -8.14 12.89 -1.89
C TRP A 100 -7.00 11.95 -2.32
N ILE A 101 -7.14 11.29 -3.47
CA ILE A 101 -6.10 10.40 -4.02
C ILE A 101 -4.80 11.18 -4.25
N ALA A 102 -4.87 12.39 -4.82
CA ALA A 102 -3.70 13.23 -5.03
C ALA A 102 -3.01 13.67 -3.73
N GLN A 103 -3.73 13.73 -2.61
CA GLN A 103 -3.13 13.98 -1.29
C GLN A 103 -2.47 12.71 -0.71
N LEU A 104 -3.02 11.52 -1.02
CA LEU A 104 -2.43 10.25 -0.62
C LEU A 104 -1.09 9.98 -1.28
N ASP A 105 -0.89 10.40 -2.54
CA ASP A 105 0.40 10.29 -3.25
C ASP A 105 1.57 10.97 -2.52
N GLN A 106 1.29 11.85 -1.56
CA GLN A 106 2.27 12.54 -0.73
C GLN A 106 2.55 11.81 0.59
N THR A 107 1.77 10.79 0.93
CA THR A 107 1.89 10.01 2.15
C THR A 107 2.81 8.83 1.90
N LEU A 108 3.66 8.50 2.87
CA LEU A 108 4.53 7.32 2.79
C LEU A 108 3.83 6.11 3.38
N THR A 109 4.04 4.94 2.79
CA THR A 109 3.67 3.69 3.45
C THR A 109 4.51 3.48 4.72
N PRO A 110 4.10 2.62 5.66
CA PRO A 110 4.91 2.32 6.84
C PRO A 110 6.32 1.84 6.51
N LEU A 111 6.48 1.05 5.44
CA LEU A 111 7.79 0.60 4.97
C LEU A 111 8.61 1.75 4.36
N GLU A 112 8.01 2.57 3.49
CA GLU A 112 8.68 3.75 2.91
C GLU A 112 9.10 4.77 3.99
N GLN A 113 8.30 4.93 5.05
CA GLN A 113 8.64 5.78 6.18
C GLN A 113 9.87 5.23 6.91
N LEU A 114 9.90 3.94 7.19
CA LEU A 114 11.02 3.30 7.86
C LEU A 114 12.31 3.36 7.02
N GLU A 115 12.21 3.15 5.71
CA GLU A 115 13.33 3.30 4.77
C GLU A 115 13.91 4.72 4.78
N ARG A 116 13.04 5.73 4.86
CA ARG A 116 13.47 7.12 4.99
C ARG A 116 14.21 7.37 6.31
N GLU A 117 13.69 6.84 7.42
CA GLU A 117 14.33 6.97 8.74
C GLU A 117 15.71 6.30 8.77
N ILE A 118 15.84 5.12 8.15
CA ILE A 118 17.12 4.42 8.01
C ILE A 118 18.11 5.26 7.18
N ALA A 119 17.68 5.78 6.04
CA ALA A 119 18.54 6.62 5.18
C ALA A 119 19.04 7.87 5.93
N MET A 120 18.17 8.53 6.69
CA MET A 120 18.55 9.69 7.51
C MET A 120 19.56 9.34 8.62
N LEU A 121 19.48 8.14 9.19
CA LEU A 121 20.49 7.65 10.14
C LEU A 121 21.81 7.32 9.45
N GLU A 122 21.76 6.70 8.27
CA GLU A 122 22.95 6.36 7.49
C GLU A 122 23.72 7.62 7.06
N ASP A 123 23.03 8.68 6.67
CA ASP A 123 23.64 9.97 6.37
C ASP A 123 24.36 10.56 7.60
N GLN A 124 23.74 10.49 8.78
CA GLN A 124 24.35 10.98 10.04
C GLN A 124 25.57 10.15 10.44
N ILE A 125 25.49 8.82 10.30
CA ILE A 125 26.61 7.91 10.55
C ILE A 125 27.77 8.25 9.61
N TYR A 126 27.50 8.40 8.32
CA TYR A 126 28.50 8.74 7.31
C TYR A 126 29.21 10.08 7.63
N LEU A 127 28.48 11.09 8.09
CA LEU A 127 29.06 12.38 8.48
C LEU A 127 30.00 12.28 9.69
N ILE A 128 29.79 11.33 10.59
CA ILE A 128 30.70 11.08 11.70
C ILE A 128 31.89 10.25 11.23
N GLU A 129 31.65 9.14 10.53
CA GLU A 129 32.68 8.21 10.05
C GLU A 129 33.63 8.82 9.02
N SER A 130 33.22 9.87 8.30
CA SER A 130 34.06 10.60 7.34
C SER A 130 35.08 11.54 7.97
N LYS A 131 35.11 11.67 9.31
CA LYS A 131 36.10 12.48 10.03
C LYS A 131 37.42 11.71 10.20
N ASP A 132 38.53 12.42 10.06
CA ASP A 132 39.88 11.84 10.21
C ASP A 132 40.15 11.35 11.65
N GLU A 133 39.64 12.07 12.65
CA GLU A 133 39.74 11.71 14.07
C GLU A 133 38.40 11.97 14.77
N LEU A 134 38.00 11.05 15.66
CA LEU A 134 36.78 11.14 16.44
C LEU A 134 37.10 11.54 17.88
N THR A 135 36.31 12.46 18.42
CA THR A 135 36.26 12.71 19.86
C THR A 135 35.48 11.61 20.57
N LYS A 136 35.69 11.46 21.88
CA LYS A 136 34.97 10.46 22.67
C LYS A 136 33.44 10.61 22.60
N ALA A 137 32.95 11.85 22.56
CA ALA A 137 31.52 12.14 22.41
C ALA A 137 30.98 11.69 21.04
N GLU A 138 31.79 11.79 19.98
CA GLU A 138 31.41 11.34 18.64
C GLU A 138 31.44 9.82 18.52
N GLU A 139 32.39 9.14 19.17
CA GLU A 139 32.37 7.68 19.29
C GLU A 139 31.10 7.18 20.00
N ASP A 140 30.74 7.82 21.12
CA ASP A 140 29.56 7.44 21.90
C ASP A 140 28.27 7.72 21.10
N HIS A 141 28.22 8.84 20.38
CA HIS A 141 27.10 9.16 19.50
C HIS A 141 27.00 8.20 18.31
N LEU A 142 28.12 7.83 17.69
CA LEU A 142 28.17 6.85 16.60
C LEU A 142 27.68 5.48 17.06
N ALA A 143 28.05 5.06 18.28
CA ALA A 143 27.55 3.83 18.87
C ALA A 143 26.02 3.86 19.10
N MET A 144 25.48 4.99 19.54
CA MET A 144 24.02 5.19 19.66
C MET A 144 23.31 5.10 18.31
N LEU A 145 23.79 5.84 17.30
CA LEU A 145 23.21 5.83 15.96
C LEU A 145 23.24 4.44 15.32
N ASN A 146 24.34 3.70 15.46
CA ASN A 146 24.44 2.32 14.97
C ASN A 146 23.46 1.38 15.69
N ASN A 147 23.24 1.56 16.99
CA ASN A 147 22.25 0.79 17.74
C ASN A 147 20.83 1.05 17.22
N ASP A 148 20.50 2.32 16.98
CA ASP A 148 19.18 2.69 16.46
C ASP A 148 18.98 2.23 15.02
N ARG A 149 20.01 2.31 14.17
CA ARG A 149 20.00 1.73 12.82
C ARG A 149 19.69 0.23 12.85
N LEU A 150 20.33 -0.53 13.74
CA LEU A 150 20.05 -1.97 13.89
C LEU A 150 18.61 -2.25 14.32
N LYS A 151 18.04 -1.44 15.21
CA LYS A 151 16.62 -1.57 15.59
C LYS A 151 15.69 -1.33 14.42
N LEU A 152 15.93 -0.27 13.63
CA LEU A 152 15.09 0.04 12.46
C LEU A 152 15.23 -1.04 11.39
N LEU A 153 16.43 -1.54 11.10
CA LEU A 153 16.63 -2.66 10.17
C LEU A 153 15.90 -3.93 10.63
N ALA A 154 15.92 -4.23 11.94
CA ALA A 154 15.16 -5.36 12.48
C ALA A 154 13.64 -5.16 12.33
N GLN A 155 13.15 -3.93 12.49
CA GLN A 155 11.75 -3.59 12.22
C GLN A 155 11.40 -3.74 10.73
N GLN A 156 12.31 -3.34 9.83
CA GLN A 156 12.11 -3.44 8.38
C GLN A 156 11.96 -4.89 7.96
N VAL A 157 12.88 -5.75 8.39
CA VAL A 157 12.80 -7.20 8.15
C VAL A 157 11.51 -7.78 8.71
N LYS A 158 11.10 -7.37 9.91
CA LYS A 158 9.86 -7.85 10.52
C LYS A 158 8.62 -7.45 9.72
N LEU A 159 8.58 -6.23 9.18
CA LEU A 159 7.49 -5.77 8.32
C LEU A 159 7.47 -6.55 7.01
N GLN A 160 8.61 -6.69 6.34
CA GLN A 160 8.73 -7.42 5.07
C GLN A 160 8.34 -8.90 5.21
N VAL A 161 8.80 -9.58 6.27
CA VAL A 161 8.40 -10.98 6.55
C VAL A 161 6.90 -11.07 6.79
N LYS A 162 6.34 -10.16 7.59
CA LYS A 162 4.90 -10.13 7.86
C LYS A 162 4.08 -9.91 6.57
N GLU A 163 4.50 -8.99 5.70
CA GLU A 163 3.86 -8.73 4.41
C GLU A 163 3.94 -9.97 3.50
N ALA A 164 5.11 -10.62 3.43
CA ALA A 164 5.30 -11.83 2.65
C ALA A 164 4.44 -13.01 3.14
N ASP A 165 4.41 -13.26 4.45
CA ASP A 165 3.59 -14.31 5.05
C ASP A 165 2.10 -14.08 4.79
N GLN A 166 1.64 -12.84 4.90
CA GLN A 166 0.25 -12.46 4.64
C GLN A 166 -0.10 -12.58 3.16
N MET A 167 0.79 -12.15 2.26
CA MET A 167 0.59 -12.32 0.82
C MET A 167 0.53 -13.81 0.44
N MET A 168 1.40 -14.65 1.01
CA MET A 168 1.35 -16.10 0.79
C MET A 168 0.05 -16.71 1.32
N ALA A 169 -0.42 -16.29 2.50
CA ALA A 169 -1.69 -16.75 3.06
C ALA A 169 -2.87 -16.36 2.17
N ASP A 170 -2.90 -15.12 1.67
CA ASP A 170 -3.95 -14.66 0.77
C ASP A 170 -3.91 -15.44 -0.57
N ILE A 171 -2.73 -15.70 -1.15
CA ILE A 171 -2.56 -16.53 -2.36
C ILE A 171 -3.04 -17.97 -2.15
N GLN A 172 -2.67 -18.58 -1.02
CA GLN A 172 -3.10 -19.93 -0.67
C GLN A 172 -4.62 -20.00 -0.59
N LYS A 173 -5.25 -19.02 0.05
CA LYS A 173 -6.71 -18.92 0.15
C LYS A 173 -7.37 -18.88 -1.23
N ILE A 174 -6.89 -18.03 -2.14
CA ILE A 174 -7.38 -17.95 -3.52
C ILE A 174 -7.23 -19.31 -4.23
N SER A 175 -6.04 -19.92 -4.16
CA SER A 175 -5.74 -21.19 -4.84
C SER A 175 -6.57 -22.38 -4.34
N SER A 176 -6.97 -22.35 -3.06
CA SER A 176 -7.77 -23.40 -2.44
C SER A 176 -9.25 -23.35 -2.81
N GLN A 177 -9.75 -22.19 -3.27
CA GLN A 177 -11.14 -21.97 -3.68
C GLN A 177 -11.36 -22.21 -5.18
N SER A 178 -10.30 -22.36 -5.98
CA SER A 178 -10.38 -22.65 -7.42
C SER A 178 -10.37 -24.16 -7.77
N LYS A 179 -10.66 -25.04 -6.80
CA LYS A 179 -10.79 -26.50 -6.99
C LYS A 179 -12.23 -26.95 -6.78
#